data_AF-A0A7T5EUD6-F1
#
_entry.id   AF-A0A7T5EUD6-F1
#
_cell.length_a   1.000
_cell.length_b   1.000
_cell.length_c   1.000
_cell.angle_alpha   90.00
_cell.angle_beta   90.00
_cell.angle_gamma   90.00
#
_symmetry.space_group_name_H-M   'P 1'
#
loop_
_entity.id
_entity.type
_entity.pdbx_description
1 polymer ?
#
loop_
_entity_poly.entity_id
_entity_poly.type
_entity_poly.pdbx_seq_one_letter_code
_entity_poly.pdbx_strand_id
1 'polypeptide(L)'
;MDGTKAPSGSNVGGLVGAEAGGSIMDDYVDGTVKGASRGHNGGLVGYQMKGSSIQNSHSSAAVTGGDYSQNGGLAGLQSGSITDSYAIGSVAGGKKSYTGGLIGYQYMGGSVTNSFAADSVTGGISADVGGIAGVQGSGSVTNTYARGKLTGATGAYLGGITGFQNTSLDPTKDSFFDQQTTGQTQGAGNLKTTPGVTGELTKDMQLSKTFTGWASSGVWSLVDGQYPLLQWQVPLNFAVSSATPTTVVAGNPIKVTGQVKDATGVPFDAVTISLSGAGGSATAATNTSGIFSGSVAPTQAGSANLKAVLSGYKTTTIIPITVKPGVVSKVTLQSSAMTLLPGSKTSFTGRVTDMFGNPIPGQMVHIASTGGTVSGKTFTTDAKGEFSGSFTASANSGTANLTATVSENNTTKEAKEVLTVLGTPAGLAHANVTQTGWREHWNPVIGATSYVVYLNGTKMVTVATPAYTFIGEKAGTTYAVKVTALSKSGVVSGSASDSVTTVSPSPAPSPTPNPNPNPQPSPNPSHSPNPEPSQSPAPSTTSPVPDATSPVTGFASLYWALAGLLSMLTGISVLYWQRRRQDSK
;
A
#
# COMPACT_ATOMS: atom_id res chain seq x y z
N MET A 1 -23.49 28.74 18.06
CA MET A 1 -23.97 28.22 19.36
C MET A 1 -25.09 29.12 19.88
N ASP A 2 -26.00 28.60 20.71
CA ASP A 2 -27.10 29.38 21.29
C ASP A 2 -26.59 30.40 22.33
N GLY A 3 -26.61 31.68 21.92
CA GLY A 3 -27.15 32.83 22.65
C GLY A 3 -26.56 33.23 24.01
N THR A 4 -26.37 32.26 24.90
CA THR A 4 -25.99 32.39 26.30
C THR A 4 -24.53 32.78 26.47
N LYS A 5 -24.27 33.64 27.46
CA LYS A 5 -22.93 34.13 27.81
C LYS A 5 -22.22 33.08 28.65
N ALA A 6 -20.98 32.73 28.28
CA ALA A 6 -20.19 31.75 29.05
C ALA A 6 -19.93 32.20 30.51
N PRO A 7 -19.58 31.29 31.43
CA PRO A 7 -19.13 31.67 32.77
C PRO A 7 -17.83 32.50 32.75
N SER A 8 -17.63 33.34 33.77
CA SER A 8 -16.39 34.11 33.95
C SER A 8 -15.17 33.18 34.00
N GLY A 9 -14.07 33.53 33.31
CA GLY A 9 -12.86 32.70 33.27
C GLY A 9 -12.87 31.52 32.28
N SER A 10 -13.93 31.36 31.48
CA SER A 10 -14.01 30.28 30.49
C SER A 10 -13.10 30.49 29.28
N ASN A 11 -12.66 29.38 28.67
CA ASN A 11 -12.06 29.40 27.33
C ASN A 11 -13.17 29.15 26.29
N VAL A 12 -13.45 30.12 25.42
CA VAL A 12 -14.54 30.08 24.45
C VAL A 12 -13.96 30.23 23.04
N GLY A 13 -13.97 29.14 22.27
CA GLY A 13 -13.72 29.18 20.83
C GLY A 13 -14.98 28.78 20.07
N GLY A 14 -15.18 29.33 18.88
CA GLY A 14 -16.28 28.90 18.02
C GLY A 14 -16.12 27.46 17.50
N LEU A 15 -14.88 26.97 17.40
CA LEU A 15 -14.55 25.58 17.09
C LEU A 15 -14.08 24.80 18.33
N VAL A 16 -13.11 25.35 19.09
CA VAL A 16 -12.49 24.63 20.23
C VAL A 16 -12.27 25.56 21.44
N GLY A 17 -12.68 25.11 22.64
CA GLY A 17 -12.41 25.86 23.88
C GLY A 17 -10.92 26.05 24.15
N ALA A 18 -10.16 24.96 24.25
CA ALA A 18 -8.71 24.99 24.35
C ALA A 18 -8.08 23.89 23.47
N GLU A 19 -6.97 24.23 22.81
CA GLU A 19 -6.36 23.42 21.76
C GLU A 19 -4.89 23.15 22.13
N ALA A 20 -4.54 21.87 22.23
CA ALA A 20 -3.35 21.39 22.94
C ALA A 20 -2.52 20.41 22.08
N GLY A 21 -1.58 20.97 21.31
CA GLY A 21 -0.66 20.20 20.47
C GLY A 21 -1.26 19.64 19.18
N GLY A 22 -2.41 20.17 18.73
CA GLY A 22 -3.06 19.81 17.48
C GLY A 22 -2.81 20.82 16.36
N SER A 23 -3.57 20.64 15.28
CA SER A 23 -3.61 21.54 14.13
C SER A 23 -5.06 21.78 13.69
N ILE A 24 -5.46 23.04 13.63
CA ILE A 24 -6.67 23.50 12.94
C ILE A 24 -6.21 23.95 11.55
N MET A 25 -6.76 23.36 10.49
CA MET A 25 -6.23 23.49 9.13
C MET A 25 -7.35 23.46 8.10
N ASP A 26 -7.35 24.45 7.20
CA ASP A 26 -8.39 24.65 6.18
C ASP A 26 -9.82 24.83 6.77
N ASP A 27 -9.91 25.26 8.03
CA ASP A 27 -11.12 25.39 8.83
C ASP A 27 -11.67 26.83 8.87
N TYR A 28 -12.96 26.97 9.18
CA TYR A 28 -13.56 28.29 9.38
C TYR A 28 -14.75 28.29 10.35
N VAL A 29 -15.03 29.47 10.92
CA VAL A 29 -16.20 29.72 11.78
C VAL A 29 -16.88 31.03 11.39
N ASP A 30 -18.22 31.00 11.37
CA ASP A 30 -19.11 32.14 11.19
C ASP A 30 -20.01 32.37 12.44
N GLY A 31 -20.84 33.41 12.40
CA GLY A 31 -21.81 33.70 13.46
C GLY A 31 -21.25 34.55 14.61
N THR A 32 -21.39 34.10 15.86
CA THR A 32 -21.02 34.89 17.06
C THR A 32 -20.42 34.05 18.19
N VAL A 33 -19.36 34.57 18.83
CA VAL A 33 -18.74 34.01 20.03
C VAL A 33 -18.94 34.95 21.22
N LYS A 34 -19.65 34.50 22.26
CA LYS A 34 -20.02 35.31 23.43
C LYS A 34 -19.31 34.85 24.71
N GLY A 35 -18.13 35.42 24.91
CA GLY A 35 -17.34 35.28 26.11
C GLY A 35 -17.85 36.08 27.31
N ALA A 36 -17.15 35.93 28.43
CA ALA A 36 -17.39 36.68 29.65
C ALA A 36 -16.13 37.37 30.16
N SER A 37 -16.25 38.00 31.33
CA SER A 37 -15.13 38.63 32.00
C SER A 37 -14.05 37.59 32.32
N ARG A 38 -12.77 37.99 32.24
CA ARG A 38 -11.59 37.13 32.50
C ARG A 38 -11.46 35.86 31.64
N GLY A 39 -12.28 35.71 30.59
CA GLY A 39 -12.25 34.56 29.69
C GLY A 39 -11.36 34.78 28.46
N HIS A 40 -10.85 33.69 27.89
CA HIS A 40 -10.12 33.67 26.63
C HIS A 40 -11.09 33.37 25.49
N ASN A 41 -11.35 34.34 24.61
CA ASN A 41 -12.42 34.28 23.62
C ASN A 41 -11.84 34.42 22.20
N GLY A 42 -11.96 33.38 21.38
CA GLY A 42 -11.50 33.38 19.98
C GLY A 42 -12.60 32.98 19.02
N GLY A 43 -12.57 33.50 17.78
CA GLY A 43 -13.47 33.03 16.73
C GLY A 43 -13.30 31.54 16.43
N LEU A 44 -12.06 31.05 16.42
CA LEU A 44 -11.74 29.62 16.31
C LEU A 44 -11.49 28.98 17.69
N VAL A 45 -10.53 29.53 18.46
CA VAL A 45 -9.99 28.89 19.67
C VAL A 45 -9.99 29.83 20.88
N GLY A 46 -10.50 29.39 22.03
CA GLY A 46 -10.39 30.16 23.27
C GLY A 46 -8.93 30.32 23.70
N TYR A 47 -8.26 29.20 23.99
CA TYR A 47 -6.82 29.15 24.31
C TYR A 47 -6.06 28.17 23.39
N GLN A 48 -5.20 28.71 22.53
CA GLN A 48 -4.23 27.94 21.73
C GLN A 48 -2.93 27.74 22.52
N MET A 49 -2.61 26.50 22.88
CA MET A 49 -1.45 26.16 23.71
C MET A 49 -0.15 26.02 22.89
N LYS A 50 1.00 25.99 23.57
CA LYS A 50 2.31 25.82 22.92
C LYS A 50 2.42 24.48 22.18
N GLY A 51 3.02 24.50 20.99
CA GLY A 51 3.20 23.31 20.14
C GLY A 51 2.01 22.98 19.25
N SER A 52 1.00 23.83 19.21
CA SER A 52 -0.16 23.71 18.32
C SER A 52 -0.17 24.75 17.20
N SER A 53 -1.10 24.62 16.24
CA SER A 53 -1.14 25.49 15.05
C SER A 53 -2.56 25.76 14.52
N ILE A 54 -2.76 26.97 13.99
CA ILE A 54 -3.90 27.37 13.16
C ILE A 54 -3.33 27.76 11.80
N GLN A 55 -3.75 27.08 10.73
CA GLN A 55 -3.16 27.20 9.39
C GLN A 55 -4.25 27.31 8.32
N ASN A 56 -4.10 28.13 7.29
CA ASN A 56 -5.07 28.29 6.19
C ASN A 56 -6.53 28.51 6.64
N SER A 57 -6.73 29.10 7.82
CA SER A 57 -8.02 29.10 8.51
C SER A 57 -8.56 30.52 8.69
N HIS A 58 -9.87 30.67 8.87
CA HIS A 58 -10.45 32.00 9.02
C HIS A 58 -11.69 32.09 9.91
N SER A 59 -11.97 33.29 10.38
CA SER A 59 -13.18 33.58 11.16
C SER A 59 -13.89 34.82 10.63
N SER A 60 -15.19 34.69 10.36
CA SER A 60 -16.11 35.82 10.18
C SER A 60 -17.00 36.05 11.40
N ALA A 61 -16.80 35.27 12.48
CA ALA A 61 -17.61 35.36 13.68
C ALA A 61 -17.35 36.65 14.47
N ALA A 62 -18.42 37.33 14.90
CA ALA A 62 -18.29 38.45 15.82
C ALA A 62 -17.97 37.94 17.24
N VAL A 63 -16.86 38.41 17.82
CA VAL A 63 -16.36 37.97 19.12
C VAL A 63 -16.63 39.05 20.17
N THR A 64 -17.25 38.70 21.30
CA THR A 64 -17.52 39.64 22.40
C THR A 64 -17.08 39.06 23.73
N GLY A 65 -16.20 39.77 24.46
CA GLY A 65 -15.75 39.43 25.81
C GLY A 65 -16.10 40.48 26.86
N GLY A 66 -16.02 40.10 28.14
CA GLY A 66 -16.30 40.99 29.27
C GLY A 66 -15.07 41.78 29.74
N ASP A 67 -15.12 42.28 30.97
CA ASP A 67 -13.97 42.97 31.58
C ASP A 67 -12.80 42.00 31.82
N TYR A 68 -11.56 42.47 31.68
CA TYR A 68 -10.34 41.66 31.86
C TYR A 68 -10.24 40.42 30.94
N SER A 69 -11.00 40.37 29.84
CA SER A 69 -10.99 39.26 28.88
C SER A 69 -9.90 39.42 27.82
N GLN A 70 -9.50 38.30 27.20
CA GLN A 70 -8.60 38.28 26.05
C GLN A 70 -9.38 37.83 24.82
N ASN A 71 -9.52 38.70 23.83
CA ASN A 71 -10.44 38.56 22.70
C ASN A 71 -9.68 38.64 21.37
N GLY A 72 -9.84 37.64 20.52
CA GLY A 72 -9.24 37.59 19.19
C GLY A 72 -10.21 37.10 18.13
N GLY A 73 -10.12 37.61 16.90
CA GLY A 73 -10.90 37.08 15.78
C GLY A 73 -10.60 35.61 15.48
N LEU A 74 -9.38 35.13 15.78
CA LEU A 74 -8.98 33.71 15.70
C LEU A 74 -8.80 33.09 17.09
N ALA A 75 -7.95 33.67 17.95
CA ALA A 75 -7.58 33.08 19.24
C ALA A 75 -7.63 34.06 20.42
N GLY A 76 -8.24 33.68 21.55
CA GLY A 76 -8.27 34.53 22.75
C GLY A 76 -6.89 34.67 23.40
N LEU A 77 -6.30 33.53 23.78
CA LEU A 77 -4.93 33.39 24.25
C LEU A 77 -4.12 32.53 23.28
N GLN A 78 -2.90 32.97 22.95
CA GLN A 78 -2.11 32.44 21.83
C GLN A 78 -0.69 32.09 22.29
N SER A 79 -0.34 30.80 22.25
CA SER A 79 1.02 30.30 22.54
C SER A 79 1.56 29.32 21.46
N GLY A 80 0.75 28.94 20.47
CA GLY A 80 1.13 28.10 19.32
C GLY A 80 1.65 28.92 18.13
N SER A 81 1.32 28.50 16.91
CA SER A 81 1.48 29.31 15.70
C SER A 81 0.15 29.62 15.02
N ILE A 82 0.04 30.79 14.40
CA ILE A 82 -1.02 31.13 13.45
C ILE A 82 -0.35 31.50 12.13
N THR A 83 -0.62 30.76 11.06
CA THR A 83 -0.03 31.03 9.73
C THR A 83 -1.11 31.09 8.67
N ASP A 84 -0.90 31.95 7.67
CA ASP A 84 -1.66 31.97 6.42
C ASP A 84 -3.19 32.07 6.67
N SER A 85 -3.60 32.86 7.67
CA SER A 85 -4.94 32.86 8.26
C SER A 85 -5.51 34.27 8.43
N TYR A 86 -6.83 34.44 8.58
CA TYR A 86 -7.42 35.79 8.68
C TYR A 86 -8.72 35.89 9.49
N ALA A 87 -9.01 37.09 9.99
CA ALA A 87 -10.30 37.40 10.63
C ALA A 87 -10.99 38.62 10.00
N ILE A 88 -12.29 38.48 9.74
CA ILE A 88 -13.16 39.50 9.13
C ILE A 88 -14.45 39.73 9.94
N GLY A 89 -14.51 39.23 11.19
CA GLY A 89 -15.59 39.50 12.13
C GLY A 89 -15.14 40.45 13.25
N SER A 90 -16.01 41.39 13.62
CA SER A 90 -15.73 42.38 14.68
C SER A 90 -15.38 41.75 16.03
N VAL A 91 -14.45 42.38 16.76
CA VAL A 91 -13.98 41.91 18.07
C VAL A 91 -14.20 43.01 19.13
N ALA A 92 -14.94 42.69 20.18
CA ALA A 92 -15.29 43.63 21.25
C ALA A 92 -14.88 43.10 22.64
N GLY A 93 -14.29 43.96 23.48
CA GLY A 93 -13.89 43.65 24.85
C GLY A 93 -14.28 44.74 25.85
N GLY A 94 -14.46 44.35 27.12
CA GLY A 94 -14.84 45.23 28.22
C GLY A 94 -13.70 46.10 28.77
N LYS A 95 -13.85 46.55 30.02
CA LYS A 95 -12.80 47.29 30.73
C LYS A 95 -11.55 46.42 30.93
N LYS A 96 -10.37 46.97 30.67
CA LYS A 96 -9.06 46.27 30.78
C LYS A 96 -8.98 44.95 29.99
N SER A 97 -9.69 44.85 28.87
CA SER A 97 -9.56 43.70 27.97
C SER A 97 -8.31 43.81 27.09
N TYR A 98 -7.77 42.66 26.68
CA TYR A 98 -6.78 42.57 25.61
C TYR A 98 -7.52 42.15 24.34
N THR A 99 -7.68 43.04 23.38
CA THR A 99 -8.62 42.85 22.26
C THR A 99 -7.90 43.09 20.93
N GLY A 100 -7.69 42.05 20.15
CA GLY A 100 -7.01 42.15 18.85
C GLY A 100 -7.84 41.59 17.70
N GLY A 101 -7.60 42.10 16.49
CA GLY A 101 -8.32 41.62 15.30
C GLY A 101 -8.06 40.14 15.00
N LEU A 102 -6.86 39.63 15.22
CA LEU A 102 -6.57 38.19 15.20
C LEU A 102 -6.57 37.57 16.60
N ILE A 103 -5.91 38.21 17.57
CA ILE A 103 -5.63 37.58 18.87
C ILE A 103 -5.73 38.52 20.08
N GLY A 104 -6.20 37.99 21.21
CA GLY A 104 -6.26 38.76 22.45
C GLY A 104 -4.88 38.98 23.05
N TYR A 105 -4.17 37.90 23.40
CA TYR A 105 -2.86 37.95 24.06
C TYR A 105 -1.88 36.90 23.50
N GLN A 106 -0.68 37.35 23.13
CA GLN A 106 0.46 36.46 22.81
C GLN A 106 1.28 36.14 24.04
N TYR A 107 1.47 34.85 24.31
CA TYR A 107 2.11 34.32 25.50
C TYR A 107 3.09 33.18 25.15
N MET A 108 4.13 32.99 25.98
CA MET A 108 5.14 31.92 25.87
C MET A 108 5.83 31.75 24.50
N GLY A 109 5.96 32.83 23.72
CA GLY A 109 6.67 32.83 22.44
C GLY A 109 5.84 32.33 21.24
N GLY A 110 4.52 32.48 21.28
CA GLY A 110 3.66 32.20 20.12
C GLY A 110 3.97 33.11 18.91
N SER A 111 3.62 32.64 17.70
CA SER A 111 3.87 33.38 16.45
C SER A 111 2.61 33.62 15.63
N VAL A 112 2.57 34.78 14.96
CA VAL A 112 1.63 35.06 13.86
C VAL A 112 2.42 35.42 12.61
N THR A 113 2.16 34.70 11.52
CA THR A 113 2.85 34.89 10.24
C THR A 113 1.84 34.95 9.09
N ASN A 114 2.07 35.80 8.09
CA ASN A 114 1.26 35.86 6.85
C ASN A 114 -0.25 35.91 7.13
N SER A 115 -0.71 36.83 7.98
CA SER A 115 -2.10 36.81 8.47
C SER A 115 -2.68 38.22 8.60
N PHE A 116 -3.99 38.38 8.45
CA PHE A 116 -4.59 39.73 8.46
C PHE A 116 -5.94 39.84 9.17
N ALA A 117 -6.23 41.04 9.67
CA ALA A 117 -7.52 41.39 10.26
C ALA A 117 -8.16 42.60 9.55
N ALA A 118 -9.45 42.50 9.24
CA ALA A 118 -10.13 43.46 8.37
C ALA A 118 -11.35 44.19 8.97
N ASP A 119 -11.93 43.68 10.06
CA ASP A 119 -13.11 44.27 10.71
C ASP A 119 -12.75 44.93 12.04
N SER A 120 -13.67 45.73 12.57
CA SER A 120 -13.51 46.61 13.72
C SER A 120 -13.12 45.90 15.02
N VAL A 121 -12.26 46.56 15.80
CA VAL A 121 -11.78 46.08 17.10
C VAL A 121 -12.08 47.15 18.15
N THR A 122 -12.82 46.81 19.20
CA THR A 122 -13.32 47.75 20.21
C THR A 122 -12.95 47.30 21.63
N GLY A 123 -12.32 48.17 22.41
CA GLY A 123 -12.00 47.92 23.83
C GLY A 123 -12.65 48.95 24.78
N GLY A 124 -12.91 48.53 26.00
CA GLY A 124 -13.42 49.41 27.06
C GLY A 124 -12.37 50.32 27.69
N ILE A 125 -12.65 50.80 28.91
CA ILE A 125 -11.77 51.68 29.68
C ILE A 125 -10.46 50.94 30.00
N SER A 126 -9.32 51.58 29.72
CA SER A 126 -7.98 51.02 29.91
C SER A 126 -7.76 49.64 29.25
N ALA A 127 -8.39 49.39 28.10
CA ALA A 127 -8.16 48.20 27.29
C ALA A 127 -6.95 48.36 26.37
N ASP A 128 -6.37 47.24 25.95
CA ASP A 128 -5.30 47.19 24.95
C ASP A 128 -5.91 46.70 23.63
N VAL A 129 -5.93 47.57 22.61
CA VAL A 129 -6.62 47.33 21.34
C VAL A 129 -5.65 47.41 20.17
N GLY A 130 -5.43 46.28 19.51
CA GLY A 130 -4.53 46.19 18.36
C GLY A 130 -5.23 45.67 17.10
N GLY A 131 -4.76 46.12 15.94
CA GLY A 131 -5.26 45.59 14.66
C GLY A 131 -5.03 44.09 14.50
N ILE A 132 -3.89 43.56 14.99
CA ILE A 132 -3.58 42.12 15.00
C ILE A 132 -3.73 41.55 16.41
N ALA A 133 -3.02 42.10 17.39
CA ALA A 133 -2.95 41.56 18.76
C ALA A 133 -3.32 42.61 19.81
N GLY A 134 -4.19 42.28 20.78
CA GLY A 134 -4.46 43.15 21.91
C GLY A 134 -3.17 43.44 22.69
N VAL A 135 -2.48 42.38 23.11
CA VAL A 135 -1.16 42.47 23.76
C VAL A 135 -0.17 41.48 23.13
N GLN A 136 0.99 41.96 22.71
CA GLN A 136 2.16 41.15 22.40
C GLN A 136 3.06 41.07 23.64
N GLY A 137 2.89 40.01 24.44
CA GLY A 137 3.68 39.80 25.66
C GLY A 137 5.03 39.13 25.42
N SER A 138 5.14 38.36 24.32
CA SER A 138 6.33 37.61 23.89
C SER A 138 6.06 37.05 22.48
N GLY A 139 7.11 36.63 21.75
CA GLY A 139 6.96 36.01 20.43
C GLY A 139 6.77 37.03 19.30
N SER A 140 6.43 36.55 18.11
CA SER A 140 6.57 37.31 16.86
C SER A 140 5.25 37.57 16.12
N VAL A 141 5.24 38.66 15.35
CA VAL A 141 4.19 39.05 14.41
C VAL A 141 4.89 39.47 13.13
N THR A 142 4.74 38.71 12.05
CA THR A 142 5.55 38.85 10.83
C THR A 142 4.68 38.78 9.58
N ASN A 143 4.93 39.62 8.56
CA ASN A 143 4.15 39.63 7.32
C ASN A 143 2.63 39.74 7.56
N THR A 144 2.20 40.60 8.47
CA THR A 144 0.77 40.75 8.80
C THR A 144 0.22 42.08 8.34
N TYR A 145 -1.11 42.20 8.20
CA TYR A 145 -1.70 43.53 8.07
C TYR A 145 -3.07 43.71 8.74
N ALA A 146 -3.36 44.95 9.12
CA ALA A 146 -4.64 45.34 9.71
C ALA A 146 -5.28 46.54 8.99
N ARG A 147 -6.59 46.45 8.80
CA ARG A 147 -7.42 47.53 8.20
C ARG A 147 -8.79 47.72 8.86
N GLY A 148 -8.99 47.10 10.03
CA GLY A 148 -10.20 47.25 10.83
C GLY A 148 -10.16 48.53 11.67
N LYS A 149 -11.29 49.22 11.80
CA LYS A 149 -11.39 50.42 12.64
C LYS A 149 -11.12 50.07 14.11
N LEU A 150 -10.17 50.76 14.74
CA LEU A 150 -9.84 50.56 16.15
C LEU A 150 -10.54 51.61 17.02
N THR A 151 -11.18 51.17 18.10
CA THR A 151 -11.92 52.04 19.03
C THR A 151 -11.59 51.67 20.47
N GLY A 152 -11.33 52.67 21.32
CA GLY A 152 -11.08 52.48 22.75
C GLY A 152 -11.70 53.59 23.58
N ALA A 153 -12.02 53.27 24.83
CA ALA A 153 -12.46 54.29 25.80
C ALA A 153 -11.27 54.91 26.55
N THR A 154 -11.55 55.76 27.55
CA THR A 154 -10.53 56.51 28.31
C THR A 154 -9.38 55.62 28.80
N GLY A 155 -8.14 56.05 28.47
CA GLY A 155 -6.91 55.38 28.88
C GLY A 155 -6.62 54.04 28.20
N ALA A 156 -7.35 53.68 27.14
CA ALA A 156 -7.01 52.53 26.29
C ALA A 156 -5.79 52.82 25.41
N TYR A 157 -4.95 51.81 25.15
CA TYR A 157 -3.89 51.89 24.16
C TYR A 157 -4.40 51.36 22.82
N LEU A 158 -4.26 52.17 21.75
CA LEU A 158 -4.67 51.84 20.39
C LEU A 158 -3.45 51.80 19.47
N GLY A 159 -3.20 50.68 18.80
CA GLY A 159 -2.10 50.57 17.83
C GLY A 159 -2.47 49.76 16.60
N GLY A 160 -1.94 50.18 15.45
CA GLY A 160 -2.26 49.61 14.15
C GLY A 160 -2.03 48.10 14.04
N ILE A 161 -1.04 47.56 14.76
CA ILE A 161 -0.78 46.11 14.86
C ILE A 161 -1.02 45.62 16.29
N THR A 162 -0.47 46.29 17.31
CA THR A 162 -0.58 45.87 18.72
C THR A 162 -1.17 46.94 19.62
N GLY A 163 -2.04 46.57 20.57
CA GLY A 163 -2.50 47.51 21.60
C GLY A 163 -1.37 47.85 22.56
N PHE A 164 -0.77 46.83 23.17
CA PHE A 164 0.43 46.93 24.00
C PHE A 164 1.51 45.94 23.55
N GLN A 165 2.76 46.39 23.45
CA GLN A 165 3.92 45.56 23.13
C GLN A 165 4.95 45.55 24.27
N ASN A 166 5.37 44.36 24.68
CA ASN A 166 6.48 44.13 25.62
C ASN A 166 7.76 43.82 24.83
N THR A 167 8.68 44.78 24.75
CA THR A 167 9.71 44.87 23.69
C THR A 167 10.98 44.05 23.94
N SER A 168 10.97 43.06 24.83
CA SER A 168 12.21 42.49 25.39
C SER A 168 12.81 41.29 24.66
N LEU A 169 12.08 40.62 23.75
CA LEU A 169 12.52 39.31 23.22
C LEU A 169 12.39 39.10 21.70
N ASP A 170 11.34 39.55 21.03
CA ASP A 170 11.18 39.40 19.56
C ASP A 170 10.41 40.59 18.95
N PRO A 171 10.87 41.19 17.84
CA PRO A 171 10.19 42.33 17.22
C PRO A 171 9.08 41.89 16.25
N THR A 172 8.07 42.74 16.09
CA THR A 172 7.20 42.73 14.90
C THR A 172 8.03 43.02 13.65
N LYS A 173 7.76 42.36 12.52
CA LYS A 173 8.49 42.56 11.26
C LYS A 173 7.56 42.62 10.06
N ASP A 174 7.97 43.40 9.05
CA ASP A 174 7.37 43.49 7.73
C ASP A 174 5.83 43.50 7.76
N SER A 175 5.25 44.24 8.72
CA SER A 175 3.82 44.24 9.00
C SER A 175 3.22 45.63 8.83
N PHE A 176 2.00 45.69 8.29
CA PHE A 176 1.44 46.92 7.75
C PHE A 176 0.09 47.25 8.36
N PHE A 177 -0.23 48.53 8.53
CA PHE A 177 -1.59 48.92 8.90
C PHE A 177 -2.08 50.11 8.11
N ASP A 178 -3.36 50.07 7.77
CA ASP A 178 -4.03 51.15 7.05
C ASP A 178 -4.38 52.28 8.02
N GLN A 179 -3.68 53.41 7.92
CA GLN A 179 -3.84 54.54 8.84
C GLN A 179 -5.22 55.19 8.77
N GLN A 180 -5.87 55.16 7.60
CA GLN A 180 -7.14 55.86 7.37
C GLN A 180 -8.33 55.08 7.93
N THR A 181 -8.31 53.75 7.79
CA THR A 181 -9.37 52.85 8.25
C THR A 181 -9.20 52.47 9.73
N THR A 182 -7.97 52.19 10.20
CA THR A 182 -7.69 51.92 11.62
C THR A 182 -7.82 53.18 12.49
N GLY A 183 -7.62 54.36 11.90
CA GLY A 183 -7.57 55.65 12.58
C GLY A 183 -6.30 55.87 13.40
N GLN A 184 -5.26 55.04 13.21
CA GLN A 184 -4.01 55.11 13.98
C GLN A 184 -2.85 55.65 13.15
N THR A 185 -1.81 56.12 13.85
CA THR A 185 -0.51 56.51 13.27
C THR A 185 0.67 55.75 13.88
N GLN A 186 0.45 54.99 14.96
CA GLN A 186 1.47 54.21 15.67
C GLN A 186 1.18 52.70 15.50
N GLY A 187 2.24 51.90 15.38
CA GLY A 187 2.13 50.43 15.22
C GLY A 187 1.73 49.72 16.51
N ALA A 188 2.33 50.13 17.63
CA ALA A 188 1.99 49.69 18.99
C ALA A 188 1.43 50.87 19.79
N GLY A 189 0.28 50.70 20.46
CA GLY A 189 -0.40 51.81 21.15
C GLY A 189 0.35 52.39 22.35
N ASN A 190 1.28 51.63 22.93
CA ASN A 190 2.14 52.04 24.04
C ASN A 190 3.51 52.60 23.61
N LEU A 191 3.86 52.61 22.31
CA LEU A 191 5.19 52.99 21.82
C LEU A 191 5.12 54.06 20.72
N LYS A 192 5.95 55.12 20.87
CA LYS A 192 6.08 56.19 19.86
C LYS A 192 6.55 55.69 18.49
N THR A 193 7.37 54.63 18.47
CA THR A 193 7.87 53.98 17.26
C THR A 193 7.85 52.47 17.44
N THR A 194 7.54 51.75 16.37
CA THR A 194 7.46 50.28 16.36
C THR A 194 8.30 49.78 15.17
N PRO A 195 9.58 49.42 15.39
CA PRO A 195 10.43 48.90 14.32
C PRO A 195 9.78 47.69 13.64
N GLY A 196 9.89 47.61 12.30
CA GLY A 196 9.28 46.54 11.51
C GLY A 196 7.76 46.66 11.31
N VAL A 197 7.15 47.79 11.71
CA VAL A 197 5.75 48.12 11.41
C VAL A 197 5.65 49.41 10.60
N THR A 198 4.92 49.35 9.49
CA THR A 198 4.68 50.49 8.60
C THR A 198 3.21 50.85 8.58
N GLY A 199 2.88 52.12 8.85
CA GLY A 199 1.54 52.65 8.66
C GLY A 199 1.44 53.33 7.30
N GLU A 200 0.52 52.88 6.45
CA GLU A 200 0.33 53.38 5.09
C GLU A 200 -1.11 53.90 4.87
N LEU A 201 -1.29 54.72 3.83
CA LEU A 201 -2.63 55.17 3.41
C LEU A 201 -3.36 54.04 2.67
N THR A 202 -4.70 54.08 2.62
CA THR A 202 -5.52 53.04 1.96
C THR A 202 -5.12 52.79 0.52
N LYS A 203 -4.84 53.87 -0.23
CA LYS A 203 -4.40 53.76 -1.63
C LYS A 203 -3.08 52.99 -1.75
N ASP A 204 -2.15 53.15 -0.80
CA ASP A 204 -0.81 52.59 -0.85
C ASP A 204 -0.79 51.16 -0.26
N MET A 205 -1.65 50.88 0.74
CA MET A 205 -2.03 49.53 1.19
C MET A 205 -2.69 48.67 0.10
N GLN A 206 -3.08 49.29 -1.02
CA GLN A 206 -3.67 48.62 -2.19
C GLN A 206 -2.70 48.59 -3.40
N LEU A 207 -1.42 48.88 -3.21
CA LEU A 207 -0.40 48.78 -4.26
C LEU A 207 0.58 47.65 -3.96
N SER A 208 0.77 46.76 -4.94
CA SER A 208 1.69 45.62 -4.87
C SER A 208 3.12 46.01 -4.47
N LYS A 209 3.62 47.15 -4.95
CA LYS A 209 4.96 47.70 -4.65
C LYS A 209 5.22 47.92 -3.15
N THR A 210 4.17 48.17 -2.36
CA THR A 210 4.25 48.46 -0.92
C THR A 210 4.70 47.22 -0.14
N PHE A 211 4.28 46.04 -0.59
CA PHE A 211 4.55 44.74 0.03
C PHE A 211 5.77 44.07 -0.62
N THR A 212 6.91 44.76 -0.59
CA THR A 212 8.17 44.24 -1.17
C THR A 212 8.54 42.89 -0.55
N GLY A 213 8.82 41.89 -1.40
CA GLY A 213 9.14 40.53 -0.99
C GLY A 213 7.94 39.61 -0.71
N TRP A 214 6.72 40.15 -0.52
CA TRP A 214 5.54 39.32 -0.25
C TRP A 214 5.10 38.50 -1.47
N ALA A 215 5.15 39.04 -2.68
CA ALA A 215 4.80 38.31 -3.90
C ALA A 215 5.69 37.07 -4.13
N SER A 216 6.99 37.19 -3.86
CA SER A 216 7.98 36.10 -3.99
C SER A 216 7.87 35.01 -2.91
N SER A 217 7.01 35.19 -1.90
CA SER A 217 6.81 34.17 -0.85
C SER A 217 5.94 32.99 -1.29
N GLY A 218 5.15 33.13 -2.36
CA GLY A 218 4.13 32.16 -2.74
C GLY A 218 2.91 32.12 -1.80
N VAL A 219 2.80 33.07 -0.85
CA VAL A 219 1.70 33.09 0.13
C VAL A 219 0.67 34.18 -0.17
N TRP A 220 1.12 35.34 -0.66
CA TRP A 220 0.27 36.49 -0.95
C TRP A 220 -0.03 36.61 -2.45
N SER A 221 -1.24 37.03 -2.77
CA SER A 221 -1.65 37.59 -4.06
C SER A 221 -1.78 39.10 -3.91
N LEU A 222 -1.11 39.84 -4.80
CA LEU A 222 -1.07 41.31 -4.80
C LEU A 222 -1.65 41.82 -6.11
N VAL A 223 -2.78 42.52 -6.05
CA VAL A 223 -3.45 43.13 -7.20
C VAL A 223 -3.65 44.61 -6.91
N ASP A 224 -3.09 45.47 -7.75
CA ASP A 224 -3.20 46.92 -7.57
C ASP A 224 -4.68 47.37 -7.57
N GLY A 225 -5.08 48.13 -6.55
CA GLY A 225 -6.47 48.49 -6.26
C GLY A 225 -7.20 47.54 -5.30
N GLN A 226 -6.54 46.49 -4.80
CA GLN A 226 -7.05 45.60 -3.76
C GLN A 226 -6.04 45.43 -2.62
N TYR A 227 -6.53 45.15 -1.41
CA TYR A 227 -5.64 44.75 -0.31
C TYR A 227 -5.04 43.36 -0.60
N PRO A 228 -3.84 43.04 -0.08
CA PRO A 228 -3.25 41.71 -0.22
C PRO A 228 -4.21 40.60 0.22
N LEU A 229 -4.37 39.58 -0.61
CA LEU A 229 -5.14 38.38 -0.27
C LEU A 229 -4.19 37.20 -0.11
N LEU A 230 -4.51 36.26 0.77
CA LEU A 230 -3.80 34.99 0.84
C LEU A 230 -4.14 34.18 -0.41
N GLN A 231 -3.15 33.52 -1.03
CA GLN A 231 -3.34 32.87 -2.33
C GLN A 231 -4.49 31.86 -2.33
N TRP A 232 -4.70 31.14 -1.22
CA TRP A 232 -5.79 30.18 -1.07
C TRP A 232 -7.20 30.80 -1.06
N GLN A 233 -7.33 32.11 -0.83
CA GLN A 233 -8.60 32.83 -0.95
C GLN A 233 -8.98 33.13 -2.40
N VAL A 234 -8.02 33.10 -3.33
CA VAL A 234 -8.20 33.59 -4.69
C VAL A 234 -8.74 32.47 -5.59
N PRO A 235 -9.90 32.63 -6.25
CA PRO A 235 -10.41 31.64 -7.19
C PRO A 235 -9.46 31.48 -8.39
N LEU A 236 -8.98 30.26 -8.62
CA LEU A 236 -8.03 29.95 -9.69
C LEU A 236 -8.70 29.44 -10.96
N ASN A 237 -8.37 30.09 -12.07
CA ASN A 237 -8.58 29.63 -13.43
C ASN A 237 -7.45 28.66 -13.81
N PHE A 238 -7.77 27.36 -13.81
CA PHE A 238 -6.88 26.30 -14.26
C PHE A 238 -7.23 25.85 -15.68
N ALA A 239 -6.26 25.89 -16.59
CA ALA A 239 -6.44 25.45 -17.97
C ALA A 239 -5.27 24.56 -18.42
N VAL A 240 -5.57 23.39 -18.99
CA VAL A 240 -4.60 22.62 -19.78
C VAL A 240 -4.60 23.19 -21.20
N SER A 241 -3.44 23.64 -21.67
CA SER A 241 -3.27 24.20 -23.02
C SER A 241 -3.01 23.12 -24.06
N SER A 242 -2.24 22.08 -23.72
CA SER A 242 -2.05 20.92 -24.60
C SER A 242 -1.61 19.66 -23.85
N ALA A 243 -1.85 18.51 -24.47
CA ALA A 243 -1.29 17.23 -24.08
C ALA A 243 -0.89 16.47 -25.35
N THR A 244 0.40 16.30 -25.59
CA THR A 244 0.92 15.77 -26.86
C THR A 244 2.01 14.70 -26.64
N PRO A 245 1.97 13.58 -27.38
CA PRO A 245 0.87 13.13 -28.25
C PRO A 245 -0.33 12.58 -27.43
N THR A 246 -1.54 12.61 -27.99
CA THR A 246 -2.72 11.95 -27.37
C THR A 246 -2.78 10.44 -27.63
N THR A 247 -2.00 9.94 -28.59
CA THR A 247 -1.77 8.50 -28.80
C THR A 247 -0.29 8.21 -28.62
N VAL A 248 0.06 7.30 -27.72
CA VAL A 248 1.43 7.02 -27.29
C VAL A 248 1.66 5.51 -27.16
N VAL A 249 2.91 5.05 -27.18
CA VAL A 249 3.28 3.67 -26.82
C VAL A 249 3.53 3.60 -25.31
N ALA A 250 3.15 2.49 -24.65
CA ALA A 250 3.41 2.27 -23.23
C ALA A 250 4.90 2.48 -22.89
N GLY A 251 5.17 3.26 -21.84
CA GLY A 251 6.49 3.69 -21.41
C GLY A 251 6.98 5.02 -22.01
N ASN A 252 6.39 5.50 -23.12
CA ASN A 252 6.79 6.77 -23.74
C ASN A 252 6.04 7.98 -23.13
N PRO A 253 6.69 9.15 -23.00
CA PRO A 253 6.10 10.31 -22.33
C PRO A 253 5.06 11.04 -23.20
N ILE A 254 3.97 11.45 -22.56
CA ILE A 254 3.06 12.52 -23.02
C ILE A 254 3.46 13.80 -22.30
N LYS A 255 3.76 14.87 -23.05
CA LYS A 255 4.01 16.20 -22.49
C LYS A 255 2.68 16.93 -22.30
N VAL A 256 2.43 17.44 -21.10
CA VAL A 256 1.26 18.24 -20.74
C VAL A 256 1.72 19.64 -20.39
N THR A 257 1.08 20.65 -20.99
CA THR A 257 1.32 22.06 -20.66
C THR A 257 0.00 22.78 -20.38
N GLY A 258 0.06 23.81 -19.55
CA GLY A 258 -1.11 24.62 -19.21
C GLY A 258 -0.76 25.84 -18.38
N GLN A 259 -1.79 26.54 -17.90
CA GLN A 259 -1.67 27.75 -17.09
C GLN A 259 -2.56 27.70 -15.83
N VAL A 260 -2.07 28.35 -14.78
CA VAL A 260 -2.81 28.71 -13.56
C VAL A 260 -2.79 30.23 -13.44
N LYS A 261 -3.97 30.85 -13.39
CA LYS A 261 -4.18 32.28 -13.18
C LYS A 261 -5.30 32.48 -12.16
N ASP A 262 -5.45 33.67 -11.60
CA ASP A 262 -6.69 34.02 -10.90
C ASP A 262 -7.84 34.39 -11.86
N ALA A 263 -8.98 34.74 -11.27
CA ALA A 263 -10.14 35.32 -11.93
C ALA A 263 -9.87 36.64 -12.70
N THR A 264 -8.79 37.36 -12.38
CA THR A 264 -8.41 38.63 -13.04
C THR A 264 -7.37 38.46 -14.15
N GLY A 265 -6.73 37.30 -14.23
CA GLY A 265 -5.74 36.92 -15.25
C GLY A 265 -4.28 36.96 -14.77
N VAL A 266 -4.03 37.26 -13.49
CA VAL A 266 -2.67 37.30 -12.91
C VAL A 266 -2.14 35.86 -12.77
N PRO A 267 -0.90 35.59 -13.21
CA PRO A 267 -0.29 34.25 -13.11
C PRO A 267 0.09 33.86 -11.67
N PHE A 268 0.03 32.55 -11.38
CA PHE A 268 0.45 31.99 -10.08
C PHE A 268 1.75 31.20 -10.22
N ASP A 269 2.77 31.57 -9.45
CA ASP A 269 4.06 30.87 -9.41
C ASP A 269 4.05 29.68 -8.43
N ALA A 270 4.95 28.71 -8.64
CA ALA A 270 5.22 27.56 -7.77
C ALA A 270 4.02 26.64 -7.42
N VAL A 271 2.86 26.77 -8.08
CA VAL A 271 1.69 25.92 -7.81
C VAL A 271 1.90 24.54 -8.40
N THR A 272 1.71 23.49 -7.60
CA THR A 272 1.96 22.10 -8.02
C THR A 272 0.74 21.46 -8.69
N ILE A 273 0.91 20.99 -9.92
CA ILE A 273 -0.02 20.18 -10.68
C ILE A 273 0.40 18.71 -10.57
N SER A 274 -0.53 17.85 -10.17
CA SER A 274 -0.36 16.39 -10.21
C SER A 274 -0.92 15.83 -11.52
N LEU A 275 -0.10 15.08 -12.26
CA LEU A 275 -0.46 14.42 -13.52
C LEU A 275 -0.55 12.91 -13.30
N SER A 276 -1.64 12.25 -13.70
CA SER A 276 -1.78 10.79 -13.54
C SER A 276 -2.73 10.15 -14.55
N GLY A 277 -2.42 8.94 -15.02
CA GLY A 277 -3.28 8.17 -15.92
C GLY A 277 -2.61 6.92 -16.49
N ALA A 278 -3.39 5.85 -16.69
CA ALA A 278 -2.94 4.59 -17.28
C ALA A 278 -1.60 4.07 -16.71
N GLY A 279 -1.49 4.02 -15.37
CA GLY A 279 -0.30 3.53 -14.66
C GLY A 279 0.90 4.49 -14.61
N GLY A 280 0.85 5.64 -15.28
CA GLY A 280 1.84 6.71 -15.18
C GLY A 280 1.45 7.81 -14.20
N SER A 281 2.42 8.43 -13.55
CA SER A 281 2.26 9.63 -12.71
C SER A 281 3.46 10.57 -12.82
N ALA A 282 3.23 11.86 -12.63
CA ALA A 282 4.25 12.90 -12.57
C ALA A 282 3.73 14.14 -11.81
N THR A 283 4.61 15.06 -11.45
CA THR A 283 4.26 16.39 -10.93
C THR A 283 4.96 17.48 -11.77
N ALA A 284 4.35 18.65 -11.82
CA ALA A 284 4.94 19.85 -12.41
C ALA A 284 4.54 21.06 -11.56
N ALA A 285 5.42 22.06 -11.46
CA ALA A 285 5.07 23.36 -10.88
C ALA A 285 4.79 24.39 -11.98
N THR A 286 4.01 25.42 -11.67
CA THR A 286 4.01 26.65 -12.48
C THR A 286 5.28 27.46 -12.26
N ASN A 287 5.63 28.28 -13.24
CA ASN A 287 6.63 29.33 -13.13
C ASN A 287 5.97 30.70 -12.85
N THR A 288 6.78 31.76 -12.75
CA THR A 288 6.34 33.17 -12.56
C THR A 288 5.34 33.67 -13.60
N SER A 289 5.24 33.03 -14.78
CA SER A 289 4.25 33.33 -15.82
C SER A 289 2.99 32.46 -15.73
N GLY A 290 2.84 31.69 -14.65
CA GLY A 290 1.70 30.81 -14.39
C GLY A 290 1.70 29.54 -15.24
N ILE A 291 2.78 29.25 -15.98
CA ILE A 291 2.85 28.15 -16.94
C ILE A 291 3.46 26.93 -16.27
N PHE A 292 2.78 25.78 -16.36
CA PHE A 292 3.35 24.48 -16.00
C PHE A 292 3.65 23.64 -17.25
N SER A 293 4.66 22.77 -17.15
CA SER A 293 5.02 21.80 -18.19
C SER A 293 5.53 20.53 -17.53
N GLY A 294 4.74 19.45 -17.58
CA GLY A 294 5.11 18.14 -17.05
C GLY A 294 5.09 17.06 -18.13
N SER A 295 5.77 15.94 -17.88
CA SER A 295 5.77 14.77 -18.74
C SER A 295 5.38 13.54 -17.94
N VAL A 296 4.42 12.76 -18.44
CA VAL A 296 3.92 11.53 -17.80
C VAL A 296 4.06 10.37 -18.77
N ALA A 297 4.55 9.23 -18.32
CA ALA A 297 4.72 8.03 -19.14
C ALA A 297 3.68 6.96 -18.73
N PRO A 298 2.58 6.80 -19.48
CA PRO A 298 1.60 5.74 -19.22
C PRO A 298 2.21 4.35 -19.45
N THR A 299 1.87 3.38 -18.61
CA THR A 299 2.38 2.00 -18.68
C THR A 299 1.29 0.98 -19.00
N GLN A 300 0.01 1.34 -18.92
CA GLN A 300 -1.13 0.46 -19.22
C GLN A 300 -1.74 0.79 -20.59
N ALA A 301 -1.83 -0.22 -21.47
CA ALA A 301 -2.40 -0.06 -22.80
C ALA A 301 -3.94 0.02 -22.79
N GLY A 302 -4.51 0.70 -23.78
CA GLY A 302 -5.94 0.91 -23.98
C GLY A 302 -6.33 2.38 -24.09
N SER A 303 -7.62 2.64 -24.25
CA SER A 303 -8.20 3.98 -24.11
C SER A 303 -8.25 4.36 -22.63
N ALA A 304 -7.70 5.51 -22.27
CA ALA A 304 -7.60 5.95 -20.89
C ALA A 304 -7.79 7.47 -20.77
N ASN A 305 -7.91 7.92 -19.53
CA ASN A 305 -8.02 9.34 -19.20
C ASN A 305 -6.80 9.76 -18.38
N LEU A 306 -6.06 10.74 -18.89
CA LEU A 306 -5.06 11.46 -18.12
C LEU A 306 -5.75 12.56 -17.32
N LYS A 307 -5.41 12.65 -16.03
CA LYS A 307 -5.92 13.65 -15.10
C LYS A 307 -4.81 14.63 -14.77
N ALA A 308 -5.08 15.92 -14.95
CA ALA A 308 -4.28 17.01 -14.40
C ALA A 308 -5.05 17.63 -13.23
N VAL A 309 -4.49 17.59 -12.03
CA VAL A 309 -5.13 18.05 -10.79
C VAL A 309 -4.33 19.19 -10.20
N LEU A 310 -4.98 20.31 -9.93
CA LEU A 310 -4.38 21.43 -9.21
C LEU A 310 -4.38 21.12 -7.71
N SER A 311 -3.20 20.91 -7.14
CA SER A 311 -3.04 20.50 -5.74
C SER A 311 -3.53 21.61 -4.80
N GLY A 312 -4.24 21.25 -3.73
CA GLY A 312 -4.90 22.20 -2.82
C GLY A 312 -6.30 22.65 -3.27
N TYR A 313 -6.52 22.88 -4.57
CA TYR A 313 -7.75 23.50 -5.08
C TYR A 313 -8.83 22.53 -5.60
N LYS A 314 -8.53 21.22 -5.67
CA LYS A 314 -9.41 20.14 -6.17
C LYS A 314 -9.90 20.27 -7.62
N THR A 315 -9.50 21.32 -8.35
CA THR A 315 -9.78 21.47 -9.78
C THR A 315 -9.07 20.38 -10.58
N THR A 316 -9.82 19.67 -11.42
CA THR A 316 -9.32 18.55 -12.23
C THR A 316 -9.70 18.73 -13.69
N THR A 317 -8.72 18.63 -14.59
CA THR A 317 -8.95 18.54 -16.04
C THR A 317 -8.69 17.10 -16.49
N ILE A 318 -9.61 16.57 -17.31
CA ILE A 318 -9.53 15.22 -17.88
C ILE A 318 -9.19 15.33 -19.36
N ILE A 319 -8.20 14.55 -19.80
CA ILE A 319 -7.67 14.52 -21.16
C ILE A 319 -7.76 13.07 -21.66
N PRO A 320 -8.54 12.77 -22.72
CA PRO A 320 -8.59 11.43 -23.29
C PRO A 320 -7.28 11.10 -24.00
N ILE A 321 -6.74 9.91 -23.76
CA ILE A 321 -5.52 9.38 -24.36
C ILE A 321 -5.71 7.94 -24.83
N THR A 322 -4.91 7.51 -25.80
CA THR A 322 -4.83 6.11 -26.25
C THR A 322 -3.41 5.60 -26.08
N VAL A 323 -3.23 4.58 -25.26
CA VAL A 323 -1.92 3.94 -25.03
C VAL A 323 -1.87 2.64 -25.83
N LYS A 324 -0.95 2.54 -26.78
CA LYS A 324 -0.66 1.31 -27.52
C LYS A 324 0.29 0.43 -26.69
N PRO A 325 0.17 -0.91 -26.75
CA PRO A 325 1.18 -1.80 -26.19
C PRO A 325 2.58 -1.50 -26.75
N GLY A 326 3.61 -1.79 -25.97
CA GLY A 326 5.00 -1.80 -26.43
C GLY A 326 5.33 -2.99 -27.34
N VAL A 327 6.61 -3.09 -27.71
CA VAL A 327 7.15 -4.25 -28.44
C VAL A 327 7.09 -5.54 -27.61
N VAL A 328 7.08 -6.68 -28.29
CA VAL A 328 7.05 -8.02 -27.69
C VAL A 328 8.23 -8.24 -26.74
N SER A 329 7.91 -8.39 -25.45
CA SER A 329 8.90 -8.69 -24.41
C SER A 329 8.84 -10.15 -23.98
N LYS A 330 7.63 -10.70 -23.88
CA LYS A 330 7.36 -12.05 -23.37
C LYS A 330 6.31 -12.78 -24.21
N VAL A 331 6.55 -14.07 -24.44
CA VAL A 331 5.54 -15.03 -24.87
C VAL A 331 5.42 -16.11 -23.78
N THR A 332 4.23 -16.66 -23.60
CA THR A 332 3.97 -17.83 -22.75
C THR A 332 3.31 -18.94 -23.56
N LEU A 333 3.47 -20.18 -23.08
CA LEU A 333 2.86 -21.38 -23.64
C LEU A 333 2.57 -22.35 -22.51
N GLN A 334 1.38 -22.94 -22.49
CA GLN A 334 0.95 -23.91 -21.49
C GLN A 334 -0.09 -24.88 -22.08
N SER A 335 0.13 -26.18 -21.89
CA SER A 335 -0.77 -27.27 -22.26
C SER A 335 -1.68 -27.65 -21.10
N SER A 336 -2.89 -28.09 -21.42
CA SER A 336 -3.85 -28.58 -20.41
C SER A 336 -3.45 -29.92 -19.79
N ALA A 337 -2.62 -30.72 -20.47
CA ALA A 337 -2.06 -31.97 -19.96
C ALA A 337 -0.58 -32.14 -20.34
N MET A 338 0.27 -32.32 -19.34
CA MET A 338 1.73 -32.53 -19.49
C MET A 338 2.12 -33.97 -19.84
N THR A 339 1.19 -34.91 -19.72
CA THR A 339 1.41 -36.33 -20.03
C THR A 339 0.25 -36.85 -20.86
N LEU A 340 0.55 -37.51 -21.97
CA LEU A 340 -0.41 -37.99 -22.96
C LEU A 340 -0.17 -39.47 -23.25
N LEU A 341 -1.21 -40.15 -23.71
CA LEU A 341 -1.06 -41.46 -24.35
C LEU A 341 -0.75 -41.26 -25.84
N PRO A 342 -0.10 -42.24 -26.51
CA PRO A 342 0.12 -42.20 -27.95
C PRO A 342 -1.15 -41.87 -28.74
N GLY A 343 -1.04 -40.98 -29.73
CA GLY A 343 -2.18 -40.51 -30.53
C GLY A 343 -3.21 -39.61 -29.82
N SER A 344 -3.09 -39.38 -28.51
CA SER A 344 -4.03 -38.53 -27.76
C SER A 344 -3.80 -37.03 -28.00
N LYS A 345 -4.84 -36.22 -27.75
CA LYS A 345 -4.80 -34.76 -27.95
C LYS A 345 -4.76 -34.00 -26.63
N THR A 346 -4.13 -32.83 -26.64
CA THR A 346 -4.23 -31.79 -25.61
C THR A 346 -4.46 -30.43 -26.25
N SER A 347 -5.23 -29.58 -25.58
CA SER A 347 -5.24 -28.13 -25.85
C SER A 347 -3.98 -27.48 -25.27
N PHE A 348 -3.55 -26.40 -25.91
CA PHE A 348 -2.59 -25.44 -25.34
C PHE A 348 -3.11 -24.01 -25.51
N THR A 349 -2.70 -23.15 -24.60
CA THR A 349 -2.91 -21.70 -24.63
C THR A 349 -1.59 -20.98 -24.43
N GLY A 350 -1.52 -19.75 -24.91
CA GLY A 350 -0.36 -18.89 -24.69
C GLY A 350 -0.74 -17.43 -24.83
N ARG A 351 0.14 -16.54 -24.36
CA ARG A 351 -0.11 -15.10 -24.35
C ARG A 351 1.15 -14.33 -24.68
N VAL A 352 1.01 -13.25 -25.45
CA VAL A 352 2.09 -12.36 -25.84
C VAL A 352 1.89 -10.99 -25.19
N THR A 353 2.92 -10.50 -24.51
CA THR A 353 2.88 -9.21 -23.80
C THR A 353 4.13 -8.37 -24.01
N ASP A 354 3.97 -7.05 -23.82
CA ASP A 354 5.10 -6.12 -23.71
C ASP A 354 5.80 -6.23 -22.34
N MET A 355 6.78 -5.34 -22.09
CA MET A 355 7.56 -5.33 -20.84
C MET A 355 6.77 -4.89 -19.60
N PHE A 356 5.62 -4.23 -19.77
CA PHE A 356 4.72 -3.81 -18.69
C PHE A 356 3.59 -4.83 -18.45
N GLY A 357 3.56 -5.91 -19.23
CA GLY A 357 2.53 -6.95 -19.17
C GLY A 357 1.26 -6.64 -19.97
N ASN A 358 1.29 -5.60 -20.82
CA ASN A 358 0.14 -5.30 -21.68
C ASN A 358 -0.02 -6.37 -22.77
N PRO A 359 -1.26 -6.75 -23.10
CA PRO A 359 -1.53 -7.67 -24.20
C PRO A 359 -1.17 -7.04 -25.55
N ILE A 360 -0.53 -7.81 -26.43
CA ILE A 360 -0.25 -7.38 -27.81
C ILE A 360 -1.21 -8.11 -28.76
N PRO A 361 -2.25 -7.44 -29.29
CA PRO A 361 -3.22 -8.05 -30.20
C PRO A 361 -2.72 -8.08 -31.65
N GLY A 362 -3.19 -9.04 -32.44
CA GLY A 362 -2.81 -9.17 -33.86
C GLY A 362 -1.38 -9.69 -34.09
N GLN A 363 -0.66 -10.07 -33.04
CA GLN A 363 0.71 -10.57 -33.15
C GLN A 363 0.71 -12.00 -33.69
N MET A 364 1.51 -12.25 -34.71
CA MET A 364 1.74 -13.60 -35.23
C MET A 364 2.67 -14.40 -34.30
N VAL A 365 2.27 -15.63 -34.01
CA VAL A 365 3.01 -16.62 -33.20
C VAL A 365 3.18 -17.88 -34.03
N HIS A 366 4.41 -18.35 -34.20
CA HIS A 366 4.70 -19.63 -34.84
C HIS A 366 4.83 -20.74 -33.81
N ILE A 367 4.24 -21.91 -34.07
CA ILE A 367 4.33 -23.09 -33.20
C ILE A 367 5.10 -24.19 -33.94
N ALA A 368 6.24 -24.57 -33.38
CA ALA A 368 7.00 -25.76 -33.77
C ALA A 368 6.71 -26.91 -32.80
N SER A 369 6.67 -28.15 -33.31
CA SER A 369 6.41 -29.34 -32.48
C SER A 369 7.31 -30.52 -32.86
N THR A 370 7.78 -31.27 -31.86
CA THR A 370 8.42 -32.59 -32.03
C THR A 370 7.70 -33.64 -31.17
N GLY A 371 7.74 -34.91 -31.58
CA GLY A 371 7.01 -35.99 -30.88
C GLY A 371 5.49 -35.97 -31.08
N GLY A 372 4.99 -35.24 -32.07
CA GLY A 372 3.58 -35.13 -32.44
C GLY A 372 3.34 -34.00 -33.44
N THR A 373 2.07 -33.61 -33.63
CA THR A 373 1.66 -32.58 -34.60
C THR A 373 0.73 -31.54 -33.98
N VAL A 374 0.78 -30.31 -34.49
CA VAL A 374 -0.14 -29.21 -34.12
C VAL A 374 -1.07 -28.89 -35.28
N SER A 375 -2.35 -28.65 -34.96
CA SER A 375 -3.33 -28.17 -35.94
C SER A 375 -3.12 -26.68 -36.21
N GLY A 376 -2.42 -26.37 -37.30
CA GLY A 376 -1.95 -25.02 -37.63
C GLY A 376 -0.52 -24.75 -37.13
N LYS A 377 0.30 -24.08 -37.94
CA LYS A 377 1.68 -23.70 -37.55
C LYS A 377 1.83 -22.24 -37.15
N THR A 378 0.85 -21.39 -37.48
CA THR A 378 0.89 -19.96 -37.19
C THR A 378 -0.47 -19.56 -36.64
N PHE A 379 -0.45 -18.78 -35.56
CA PHE A 379 -1.61 -18.26 -34.85
C PHE A 379 -1.48 -16.75 -34.73
N THR A 380 -2.60 -16.05 -34.59
CA THR A 380 -2.64 -14.61 -34.37
C THR A 380 -3.28 -14.34 -33.02
N THR A 381 -2.69 -13.46 -32.21
CA THR A 381 -3.24 -13.13 -30.89
C THR A 381 -4.53 -12.33 -30.97
N ASP A 382 -5.43 -12.59 -30.03
CA ASP A 382 -6.70 -11.87 -29.88
C ASP A 382 -6.52 -10.50 -29.18
N ALA A 383 -7.64 -9.82 -28.86
CA ALA A 383 -7.64 -8.54 -28.13
C ALA A 383 -7.00 -8.61 -26.72
N LYS A 384 -6.86 -9.80 -26.13
CA LYS A 384 -6.20 -10.05 -24.84
C LYS A 384 -4.75 -10.51 -25.01
N GLY A 385 -4.22 -10.53 -26.24
CA GLY A 385 -2.88 -11.02 -26.54
C GLY A 385 -2.78 -12.55 -26.48
N GLU A 386 -3.91 -13.27 -26.44
CA GLU A 386 -3.97 -14.71 -26.24
C GLU A 386 -4.07 -15.47 -27.56
N PHE A 387 -3.47 -16.66 -27.61
CA PHE A 387 -3.59 -17.63 -28.70
C PHE A 387 -3.86 -19.02 -28.12
N SER A 388 -4.52 -19.89 -28.89
CA SER A 388 -4.80 -21.27 -28.47
C SER A 388 -4.81 -22.23 -29.65
N GLY A 389 -4.56 -23.50 -29.37
CA GLY A 389 -4.51 -24.57 -30.37
C GLY A 389 -4.57 -25.96 -29.76
N SER A 390 -4.36 -26.98 -30.58
CA SER A 390 -4.31 -28.38 -30.14
C SER A 390 -3.09 -29.11 -30.67
N PHE A 391 -2.45 -29.87 -29.78
CA PHE A 391 -1.36 -30.79 -30.07
C PHE A 391 -1.88 -32.22 -30.02
N THR A 392 -1.47 -33.06 -30.99
CA THR A 392 -1.72 -34.50 -31.02
C THR A 392 -0.40 -35.22 -30.84
N ALA A 393 -0.28 -36.04 -29.80
CA ALA A 393 0.88 -36.87 -29.54
C ALA A 393 1.13 -37.86 -30.69
N SER A 394 2.39 -38.17 -30.99
CA SER A 394 2.71 -39.20 -31.97
C SER A 394 2.26 -40.60 -31.51
N ALA A 395 2.29 -41.58 -32.43
CA ALA A 395 2.08 -42.99 -32.09
C ALA A 395 3.22 -43.59 -31.24
N ASN A 396 4.36 -42.90 -31.15
CA ASN A 396 5.54 -43.36 -30.41
C ASN A 396 5.60 -42.69 -29.03
N SER A 397 5.98 -43.46 -28.01
CA SER A 397 6.26 -42.96 -26.68
C SER A 397 7.59 -42.20 -26.61
N GLY A 398 7.71 -41.26 -25.68
CA GLY A 398 8.92 -40.48 -25.45
C GLY A 398 8.62 -39.02 -25.13
N THR A 399 9.59 -38.15 -25.41
CA THR A 399 9.47 -36.70 -25.16
C THR A 399 8.89 -35.99 -26.39
N ALA A 400 7.85 -35.20 -26.19
CA ALA A 400 7.35 -34.23 -27.15
C ALA A 400 7.73 -32.82 -26.71
N ASN A 401 8.01 -31.92 -27.66
CA ASN A 401 8.29 -30.52 -27.37
C ASN A 401 7.30 -29.66 -28.16
N LEU A 402 6.81 -28.59 -27.52
CA LEU A 402 6.15 -27.48 -28.18
C LEU A 402 7.01 -26.23 -27.97
N THR A 403 7.27 -25.48 -29.04
CA THR A 403 7.92 -24.17 -28.96
C THR A 403 7.05 -23.14 -29.63
N ALA A 404 6.60 -22.13 -28.88
CA ALA A 404 5.99 -20.93 -29.41
C ALA A 404 7.08 -19.89 -29.64
N THR A 405 7.14 -19.32 -30.85
CA THR A 405 8.13 -18.34 -31.27
C THR A 405 7.44 -17.10 -31.82
N VAL A 406 7.86 -15.93 -31.36
CA VAL A 406 7.38 -14.62 -31.82
C VAL A 406 8.59 -13.81 -32.26
N SER A 407 8.56 -13.29 -33.48
CA SER A 407 9.61 -12.42 -34.01
C SER A 407 9.03 -11.05 -34.35
N GLU A 408 9.61 -10.00 -33.77
CA GLU A 408 9.26 -8.60 -34.01
C GLU A 408 10.54 -7.76 -34.02
N ASN A 409 10.67 -6.83 -34.98
CA ASN A 409 11.79 -5.88 -35.07
C ASN A 409 13.18 -6.53 -34.98
N ASN A 410 13.36 -7.68 -35.65
CA ASN A 410 14.57 -8.50 -35.64
C ASN A 410 14.97 -9.08 -34.25
N THR A 411 14.05 -9.04 -33.28
CA THR A 411 14.17 -9.75 -32.01
C THR A 411 13.21 -10.93 -31.97
N THR A 412 13.64 -12.04 -31.37
CA THR A 412 12.83 -13.25 -31.23
C THR A 412 12.65 -13.59 -29.75
N LYS A 413 11.41 -13.89 -29.37
CA LYS A 413 11.05 -14.42 -28.05
C LYS A 413 10.47 -15.82 -28.24
N GLU A 414 10.80 -16.73 -27.33
CA GLU A 414 10.27 -18.09 -27.35
C GLU A 414 9.78 -18.55 -25.98
N ALA A 415 8.79 -19.44 -26.00
CA ALA A 415 8.33 -20.20 -24.85
C ALA A 415 8.30 -21.68 -25.24
N LYS A 416 9.01 -22.51 -24.48
CA LYS A 416 9.12 -23.94 -24.73
C LYS A 416 8.42 -24.73 -23.63
N GLU A 417 7.63 -25.72 -24.04
CA GLU A 417 6.98 -26.69 -23.17
C GLU A 417 7.42 -28.11 -23.55
N VAL A 418 7.62 -28.95 -22.54
CA VAL A 418 8.08 -30.34 -22.69
C VAL A 418 7.01 -31.27 -22.16
N LEU A 419 6.43 -32.05 -23.06
CA LEU A 419 5.36 -33.01 -22.81
C LEU A 419 5.92 -34.43 -22.84
N THR A 420 5.27 -35.36 -22.14
CA THR A 420 5.62 -36.78 -22.17
C THR A 420 4.52 -37.60 -22.84
N VAL A 421 4.87 -38.40 -23.85
CA VAL A 421 4.00 -39.44 -24.41
C VAL A 421 4.32 -40.76 -23.69
N LEU A 422 3.45 -41.16 -22.77
CA LEU A 422 3.65 -42.30 -21.87
C LEU A 422 3.44 -43.64 -22.61
N GLY A 423 4.49 -44.45 -22.70
CA GLY A 423 4.47 -45.73 -23.40
C GLY A 423 3.84 -46.89 -22.62
N THR A 424 3.39 -47.89 -23.36
CA THR A 424 3.16 -49.24 -22.81
C THR A 424 4.51 -49.85 -22.38
N PRO A 425 4.60 -50.55 -21.24
CA PRO A 425 5.81 -51.30 -20.87
C PRO A 425 6.21 -52.29 -21.98
N ALA A 426 7.50 -52.51 -22.17
CA ALA A 426 8.02 -53.39 -23.22
C ALA A 426 9.18 -54.25 -22.68
N GLY A 427 9.45 -55.37 -23.34
CA GLY A 427 10.48 -56.32 -22.90
C GLY A 427 10.17 -56.94 -21.54
N LEU A 428 8.89 -57.24 -21.26
CA LEU A 428 8.54 -58.10 -20.12
C LEU A 428 9.21 -59.47 -20.30
N ALA A 429 9.81 -59.96 -19.23
CA ALA A 429 10.37 -61.29 -19.16
C ALA A 429 10.47 -61.78 -17.70
N HIS A 430 10.27 -63.08 -17.52
CA HIS A 430 10.49 -63.77 -16.27
C HIS A 430 11.90 -64.39 -16.16
N ALA A 431 12.49 -64.33 -14.96
CA ALA A 431 13.77 -64.93 -14.61
C ALA A 431 13.72 -65.63 -13.25
N ASN A 432 14.70 -66.48 -12.94
CA ASN A 432 14.82 -67.19 -11.65
C ASN A 432 13.53 -67.95 -11.26
N VAL A 433 12.94 -68.69 -12.20
CA VAL A 433 11.70 -69.44 -11.96
C VAL A 433 11.97 -70.63 -11.02
N THR A 434 11.21 -70.71 -9.94
CA THR A 434 11.27 -71.77 -8.93
C THR A 434 9.91 -72.47 -8.81
N GLN A 435 9.78 -73.39 -7.85
CA GLN A 435 8.49 -74.03 -7.53
C GLN A 435 7.46 -73.04 -6.95
N THR A 436 7.90 -71.91 -6.35
CA THR A 436 7.00 -71.01 -5.60
C THR A 436 7.15 -69.52 -5.93
N GLY A 437 7.89 -69.17 -6.99
CA GLY A 437 8.13 -67.77 -7.35
C GLY A 437 9.08 -67.57 -8.52
N TRP A 438 9.13 -66.34 -9.02
CA TRP A 438 10.02 -65.87 -10.09
C TRP A 438 10.25 -64.36 -9.98
N ARG A 439 11.22 -63.83 -10.74
CA ARG A 439 11.45 -62.39 -10.89
C ARG A 439 11.01 -61.91 -12.25
N GLU A 440 10.02 -61.05 -12.27
CA GLU A 440 9.54 -60.30 -13.42
C GLU A 440 10.41 -59.05 -13.64
N HIS A 441 10.70 -58.70 -14.89
CA HIS A 441 11.40 -57.45 -15.23
C HIS A 441 10.99 -56.93 -16.60
N TRP A 442 11.16 -55.62 -16.81
CA TRP A 442 10.81 -54.94 -18.05
C TRP A 442 11.67 -53.69 -18.30
N ASN A 443 11.54 -53.09 -19.48
CA ASN A 443 12.24 -51.86 -19.83
C ASN A 443 11.59 -50.64 -19.14
N PRO A 444 12.38 -49.68 -18.62
CA PRO A 444 11.86 -48.43 -18.08
C PRO A 444 11.03 -47.65 -19.11
N VAL A 445 9.86 -47.14 -18.70
CA VAL A 445 9.01 -46.28 -19.52
C VAL A 445 9.29 -44.81 -19.18
N ILE A 446 9.59 -43.99 -20.20
CA ILE A 446 9.85 -42.56 -20.05
C ILE A 446 8.60 -41.87 -19.46
N GLY A 447 8.79 -41.17 -18.33
CA GLY A 447 7.74 -40.45 -17.60
C GLY A 447 6.85 -41.30 -16.69
N ALA A 448 7.10 -42.61 -16.60
CA ALA A 448 6.52 -43.45 -15.56
C ALA A 448 7.20 -43.17 -14.20
N THR A 449 6.42 -43.00 -13.15
CA THR A 449 6.91 -42.93 -11.76
C THR A 449 6.67 -44.23 -11.00
N SER A 450 5.78 -45.09 -11.49
CA SER A 450 5.53 -46.42 -10.96
C SER A 450 4.88 -47.32 -12.01
N TYR A 451 4.80 -48.61 -11.69
CA TYR A 451 4.19 -49.64 -12.51
C TYR A 451 3.20 -50.43 -11.65
N VAL A 452 2.01 -50.67 -12.18
CA VAL A 452 1.02 -51.54 -11.53
C VAL A 452 1.18 -52.95 -12.10
N VAL A 453 1.45 -53.90 -11.21
CA VAL A 453 1.64 -55.31 -11.55
C VAL A 453 0.39 -56.08 -11.17
N TYR A 454 -0.11 -56.88 -12.11
CA TYR A 454 -1.29 -57.72 -11.98
C TYR A 454 -0.90 -59.18 -12.19
N LEU A 455 -1.57 -60.08 -11.47
CA LEU A 455 -1.44 -61.53 -11.58
C LEU A 455 -2.83 -62.13 -11.82
N ASN A 456 -2.97 -62.92 -12.89
CA ASN A 456 -4.25 -63.51 -13.32
C ASN A 456 -5.40 -62.48 -13.40
N GLY A 457 -5.08 -61.23 -13.79
CA GLY A 457 -6.00 -60.10 -13.89
C GLY A 457 -6.21 -59.30 -12.59
N THR A 458 -5.81 -59.81 -11.43
CA THR A 458 -5.94 -59.12 -10.13
C THR A 458 -4.75 -58.19 -9.88
N LYS A 459 -4.99 -56.96 -9.42
CA LYS A 459 -3.91 -56.03 -9.04
C LYS A 459 -3.19 -56.58 -7.80
N MET A 460 -1.89 -56.83 -7.92
CA MET A 460 -1.05 -57.30 -6.80
C MET A 460 -0.38 -56.12 -6.08
N VAL A 461 0.34 -55.29 -6.82
CA VAL A 461 1.25 -54.29 -6.24
C VAL A 461 1.44 -53.09 -7.17
N THR A 462 1.98 -52.01 -6.63
CA THR A 462 2.49 -50.88 -7.40
C THR A 462 3.94 -50.64 -7.00
N VAL A 463 4.87 -50.75 -7.96
CA VAL A 463 6.32 -50.70 -7.75
C VAL A 463 6.94 -49.48 -8.45
N ALA A 464 7.96 -48.87 -7.86
CA ALA A 464 8.65 -47.73 -8.48
C ALA A 464 9.70 -48.17 -9.52
N THR A 465 10.29 -49.35 -9.35
CA THR A 465 11.32 -49.93 -10.22
C THR A 465 10.70 -50.84 -11.29
N PRO A 466 11.38 -51.07 -12.43
CA PRO A 466 10.83 -51.86 -13.54
C PRO A 466 11.05 -53.37 -13.36
N ALA A 467 10.79 -53.88 -12.15
CA ALA A 467 10.89 -55.29 -11.80
C ALA A 467 10.07 -55.61 -10.54
N TYR A 468 9.62 -56.85 -10.42
CA TYR A 468 8.95 -57.36 -9.23
C TYR A 468 9.26 -58.85 -9.02
N THR A 469 9.34 -59.31 -7.77
CA THR A 469 9.57 -60.73 -7.45
C THR A 469 8.29 -61.32 -6.85
N PHE A 470 7.74 -62.32 -7.52
CA PHE A 470 6.61 -63.12 -7.04
C PHE A 470 7.12 -64.22 -6.11
N ILE A 471 6.42 -64.45 -5.00
CA ILE A 471 6.72 -65.47 -3.98
C ILE A 471 5.43 -66.06 -3.41
N GLY A 472 5.45 -67.33 -3.01
CA GLY A 472 4.31 -68.03 -2.41
C GLY A 472 3.33 -68.64 -3.42
N GLU A 473 3.69 -68.69 -4.70
CA GLU A 473 2.86 -69.23 -5.77
C GLU A 473 2.85 -70.77 -5.82
N LYS A 474 1.84 -71.36 -6.46
CA LYS A 474 1.68 -72.82 -6.54
C LYS A 474 2.61 -73.42 -7.59
N ALA A 475 3.26 -74.53 -7.25
CA ALA A 475 4.14 -75.28 -8.16
C ALA A 475 3.38 -75.88 -9.37
N GLY A 476 4.06 -75.99 -10.52
CA GLY A 476 3.51 -76.53 -11.77
C GLY A 476 2.29 -75.77 -12.30
N THR A 477 2.13 -74.49 -11.98
CA THR A 477 0.96 -73.67 -12.35
C THR A 477 1.36 -72.52 -13.26
N THR A 478 0.58 -72.27 -14.32
CA THR A 478 0.79 -71.15 -15.24
C THR A 478 0.06 -69.91 -14.75
N TYR A 479 0.76 -68.77 -14.77
CA TYR A 479 0.32 -67.48 -14.31
C TYR A 479 0.40 -66.44 -15.42
N ALA A 480 -0.66 -65.65 -15.60
CA ALA A 480 -0.67 -64.52 -16.51
C ALA A 480 -0.26 -63.24 -15.75
N VAL A 481 0.91 -62.69 -16.08
CA VAL A 481 1.40 -61.42 -15.54
C VAL A 481 1.00 -60.29 -16.48
N LYS A 482 0.61 -59.14 -15.94
CA LYS A 482 0.30 -57.94 -16.71
C LYS A 482 0.86 -56.71 -16.00
N VAL A 483 1.48 -55.80 -16.75
CA VAL A 483 2.10 -54.57 -16.21
C VAL A 483 1.65 -53.35 -17.00
N THR A 484 1.25 -52.29 -16.28
CA THR A 484 0.93 -50.95 -16.84
C THR A 484 1.80 -49.88 -16.18
N ALA A 485 2.25 -48.89 -16.93
CA ALA A 485 2.97 -47.75 -16.34
C ALA A 485 2.00 -46.65 -15.85
N LEU A 486 2.40 -45.93 -14.81
CA LEU A 486 1.66 -44.82 -14.21
C LEU A 486 2.56 -43.57 -14.11
N SER A 487 2.10 -42.44 -14.63
CA SER A 487 2.80 -41.15 -14.52
C SER A 487 2.53 -40.45 -13.17
N LYS A 488 3.34 -39.42 -12.87
CA LYS A 488 3.11 -38.52 -11.72
C LYS A 488 1.73 -37.82 -11.77
N SER A 489 1.20 -37.61 -12.97
CA SER A 489 -0.11 -37.01 -13.25
C SER A 489 -1.27 -38.00 -13.22
N GLY A 490 -1.02 -39.27 -12.87
CA GLY A 490 -2.07 -40.31 -12.78
C GLY A 490 -2.48 -40.93 -14.12
N VAL A 491 -1.79 -40.61 -15.22
CA VAL A 491 -2.05 -41.21 -16.53
C VAL A 491 -1.56 -42.66 -16.51
N VAL A 492 -2.46 -43.59 -16.83
CA VAL A 492 -2.19 -45.03 -16.93
C VAL A 492 -1.95 -45.38 -18.39
N SER A 493 -0.84 -46.04 -18.71
CA SER A 493 -0.56 -46.48 -20.08
C SER A 493 -1.24 -47.79 -20.45
N GLY A 494 -1.10 -48.20 -21.72
CA GLY A 494 -1.42 -49.56 -22.13
C GLY A 494 -0.62 -50.60 -21.35
N SER A 495 -1.07 -51.85 -21.42
CA SER A 495 -0.45 -52.97 -20.72
C SER A 495 0.36 -53.86 -21.63
N ALA A 496 1.49 -54.34 -21.14
CA ALA A 496 2.11 -55.57 -21.65
C ALA A 496 1.82 -56.74 -20.70
N SER A 497 1.94 -57.95 -21.23
CA SER A 497 1.67 -59.20 -20.50
C SER A 497 2.74 -60.24 -20.79
N ASP A 498 2.96 -61.15 -19.83
CA ASP A 498 3.80 -62.34 -19.93
C ASP A 498 3.06 -63.54 -19.31
N SER A 499 3.52 -64.76 -19.58
CA SER A 499 2.94 -66.00 -19.03
C SER A 499 4.03 -66.91 -18.47
N VAL A 500 3.99 -67.15 -17.16
CA VAL A 500 5.05 -67.86 -16.43
C VAL A 500 4.51 -69.14 -15.82
N THR A 501 5.18 -70.27 -16.05
CA THR A 501 4.82 -71.55 -15.41
C THR A 501 5.86 -71.87 -14.35
N THR A 502 5.44 -71.99 -13.09
CA THR A 502 6.32 -72.39 -11.97
C THR A 502 6.85 -73.81 -12.16
N VAL A 503 8.03 -74.09 -11.61
CA VAL A 503 8.63 -75.43 -11.70
C VAL A 503 7.71 -76.44 -11.01
N SER A 504 7.49 -77.60 -11.63
CA SER A 504 6.69 -78.68 -11.03
C SER A 504 7.32 -79.20 -9.74
N PRO A 505 6.52 -79.71 -8.78
CA PRO A 505 7.06 -80.44 -7.64
C PRO A 505 7.81 -81.68 -8.14
N SER A 506 8.99 -81.95 -7.56
CA SER A 506 9.73 -83.18 -7.86
C SER A 506 8.89 -84.40 -7.46
N PRO A 507 8.86 -85.48 -8.25
CA PRO A 507 8.21 -86.72 -7.84
C PRO A 507 8.76 -87.19 -6.49
N ALA A 508 7.87 -87.60 -5.59
CA ALA A 508 8.27 -88.21 -4.33
C ALA A 508 9.01 -89.55 -4.61
N PRO A 509 10.09 -89.87 -3.88
CA PRO A 509 10.78 -91.15 -4.05
C PRO A 509 9.83 -92.31 -3.73
N SER A 510 9.84 -93.33 -4.60
CA SER A 510 8.96 -94.50 -4.50
C SER A 510 9.29 -95.34 -3.25
N PRO A 511 8.29 -95.86 -2.50
CA PRO A 511 8.54 -96.66 -1.31
C PRO A 511 9.12 -98.05 -1.64
N THR A 512 10.13 -98.48 -0.89
CA THR A 512 10.73 -99.82 -1.00
C THR A 512 9.88 -100.90 -0.30
N PRO A 513 9.75 -102.12 -0.85
CA PRO A 513 8.97 -103.20 -0.23
C PRO A 513 9.73 -103.92 0.91
N ASN A 514 8.99 -104.46 1.88
CA ASN A 514 9.51 -105.28 2.99
C ASN A 514 8.78 -106.63 3.08
N PRO A 515 9.52 -107.75 3.17
CA PRO A 515 9.10 -108.85 4.05
C PRO A 515 10.25 -109.52 4.85
N ASN A 516 10.26 -109.32 6.17
CA ASN A 516 10.14 -110.29 7.30
C ASN A 516 10.28 -111.83 7.03
N PRO A 517 10.53 -112.74 8.03
CA PRO A 517 11.05 -112.63 9.42
C PRO A 517 12.11 -113.72 9.87
N ASN A 518 12.56 -113.62 11.14
CA ASN A 518 12.82 -114.72 12.12
C ASN A 518 14.27 -115.37 12.23
N PRO A 519 14.63 -116.10 13.33
CA PRO A 519 15.16 -115.49 14.57
C PRO A 519 16.34 -116.24 15.27
N GLN A 520 16.92 -115.66 16.34
CA GLN A 520 17.29 -116.36 17.60
C GLN A 520 17.65 -115.33 18.72
N PRO A 521 17.62 -115.69 20.04
CA PRO A 521 17.24 -114.73 21.09
C PRO A 521 18.19 -114.60 22.32
N SER A 522 18.01 -113.48 23.05
CA SER A 522 18.32 -113.28 24.50
C SER A 522 19.80 -113.34 24.93
N PRO A 523 20.18 -112.94 26.18
CA PRO A 523 19.37 -112.53 27.36
C PRO A 523 19.70 -111.08 27.89
N ASN A 524 18.74 -110.31 28.45
CA ASN A 524 18.47 -110.15 29.91
C ASN A 524 19.42 -109.12 30.64
N PRO A 525 18.99 -108.39 31.70
CA PRO A 525 17.71 -107.70 31.90
C PRO A 525 17.82 -106.27 32.52
N SER A 526 16.64 -105.61 32.61
CA SER A 526 16.14 -104.86 33.78
C SER A 526 17.10 -103.99 34.62
N HIS A 527 16.80 -102.69 34.73
CA HIS A 527 16.06 -102.21 35.92
C HIS A 527 15.18 -100.99 35.64
N SER A 528 14.02 -101.01 36.29
CA SER A 528 13.00 -99.95 36.45
C SER A 528 13.22 -99.23 37.79
N PRO A 529 12.38 -98.27 38.24
CA PRO A 529 11.69 -97.18 37.53
C PRO A 529 11.80 -95.83 38.33
N ASN A 530 10.98 -94.84 37.93
CA ASN A 530 10.38 -93.83 38.83
C ASN A 530 11.27 -92.61 39.21
N PRO A 531 10.72 -91.54 39.85
CA PRO A 531 10.90 -90.19 39.29
C PRO A 531 11.35 -89.14 40.32
N GLU A 532 11.99 -88.06 39.89
CA GLU A 532 12.04 -86.84 40.72
C GLU A 532 12.15 -85.56 39.88
N PRO A 533 11.56 -84.42 40.32
CA PRO A 533 11.38 -83.23 39.48
C PRO A 533 12.39 -82.11 39.84
N SER A 534 12.03 -80.88 39.48
CA SER A 534 12.59 -79.59 39.95
C SER A 534 13.63 -78.89 39.07
N GLN A 535 13.13 -77.85 38.40
CA GLN A 535 13.65 -76.46 38.31
C GLN A 535 15.16 -76.17 38.20
N SER A 536 15.50 -75.30 37.21
CA SER A 536 16.32 -74.07 37.31
C SER A 536 17.63 -74.10 38.11
N PRO A 537 18.80 -73.71 37.53
CA PRO A 537 18.96 -72.29 37.17
C PRO A 537 19.79 -71.95 35.90
N ALA A 538 19.87 -70.65 35.66
CA ALA A 538 20.53 -69.90 34.58
C ALA A 538 22.04 -70.15 34.37
N PRO A 539 22.58 -69.58 33.28
CA PRO A 539 23.85 -68.87 33.31
C PRO A 539 23.62 -67.34 33.28
N SER A 540 24.14 -66.64 34.28
CA SER A 540 24.25 -65.19 34.31
C SER A 540 25.60 -64.73 33.75
N THR A 541 25.62 -63.81 32.78
CA THR A 541 26.82 -63.07 32.36
C THR A 541 26.58 -61.57 32.47
N THR A 542 26.99 -61.01 33.61
CA THR A 542 26.93 -59.56 33.94
C THR A 542 28.31 -58.97 34.15
N SER A 543 28.44 -57.66 33.91
CA SER A 543 29.67 -56.84 33.97
C SER A 543 30.30 -56.69 35.38
N PRO A 544 31.50 -56.07 35.47
CA PRO A 544 31.62 -54.64 35.85
C PRO A 544 32.46 -53.81 34.82
N VAL A 545 32.31 -52.49 34.58
CA VAL A 545 32.45 -51.28 35.46
C VAL A 545 33.92 -51.10 35.92
N PRO A 546 34.61 -49.92 35.85
CA PRO A 546 34.11 -48.54 36.02
C PRO A 546 34.58 -47.39 35.06
N ASP A 547 33.69 -46.38 34.93
CA ASP A 547 33.83 -44.94 35.27
C ASP A 547 34.90 -43.96 34.67
N ALA A 548 34.51 -42.67 34.66
CA ALA A 548 35.18 -41.43 34.22
C ALA A 548 35.49 -41.31 32.70
N THR A 549 35.08 -40.26 31.98
CA THR A 549 35.20 -38.82 32.31
C THR A 549 34.05 -37.92 31.80
N SER A 550 33.85 -36.78 32.48
CA SER A 550 32.88 -35.69 32.24
C SER A 550 33.45 -34.57 31.31
N PRO A 551 32.84 -33.37 31.13
CA PRO A 551 31.48 -32.85 31.48
C PRO A 551 30.80 -31.95 30.39
N VAL A 552 29.65 -31.32 30.77
CA VAL A 552 28.95 -30.10 30.23
C VAL A 552 28.48 -30.09 28.75
N THR A 553 27.24 -29.68 28.39
CA THR A 553 26.04 -29.16 29.10
C THR A 553 24.78 -29.98 28.70
N GLY A 554 23.53 -29.76 29.16
CA GLY A 554 22.93 -28.70 29.99
C GLY A 554 21.43 -28.97 30.31
N PHE A 555 20.70 -27.93 30.73
CA PHE A 555 19.28 -27.96 31.15
C PHE A 555 18.34 -27.54 30.00
N ALA A 556 17.19 -28.17 29.69
CA ALA A 556 16.02 -28.59 30.47
C ALA A 556 14.89 -27.53 30.58
N SER A 557 13.69 -27.96 30.14
CA SER A 557 12.33 -27.64 30.64
C SER A 557 11.73 -26.24 30.43
N LEU A 558 10.41 -26.00 30.40
CA LEU A 558 9.15 -26.72 30.12
C LEU A 558 8.02 -25.72 30.51
N TYR A 559 7.09 -25.39 29.60
CA TYR A 559 5.75 -24.80 29.82
C TYR A 559 5.44 -23.86 31.03
N TRP A 560 4.91 -22.64 30.76
CA TRP A 560 3.45 -22.32 30.76
C TRP A 560 3.23 -20.83 30.41
N ALA A 561 1.98 -20.45 30.10
CA ALA A 561 1.60 -19.13 29.61
C ALA A 561 1.28 -18.11 30.72
N LEU A 562 1.50 -16.81 30.45
CA LEU A 562 0.68 -15.72 31.00
C LEU A 562 0.82 -14.44 30.16
N ALA A 563 -0.23 -13.60 30.19
CA ALA A 563 -0.37 -12.40 29.37
C ALA A 563 0.42 -11.19 29.93
N GLY A 564 0.86 -10.29 29.04
CA GLY A 564 1.51 -9.04 29.41
C GLY A 564 1.70 -8.10 28.22
N LEU A 565 0.95 -6.98 28.24
CA LEU A 565 1.04 -5.77 27.41
C LEU A 565 1.83 -5.82 26.09
N LEU A 566 1.11 -5.68 24.97
CA LEU A 566 1.61 -5.00 23.77
C LEU A 566 0.72 -3.77 23.50
N SER A 567 1.13 -2.62 24.02
CA SER A 567 0.52 -1.32 23.74
C SER A 567 1.35 -0.54 22.72
N MET A 568 0.70 0.36 21.98
CA MET A 568 1.26 1.28 20.96
C MET A 568 1.50 0.71 19.56
N LEU A 569 0.40 0.39 18.86
CA LEU A 569 0.29 0.67 17.42
C LEU A 569 -1.19 0.76 17.00
N THR A 570 -1.70 1.99 16.90
CA THR A 570 -2.82 2.51 16.08
C THR A 570 -3.42 3.74 16.79
N GLY A 571 -3.49 4.88 16.09
CA GLY A 571 -3.91 6.14 16.71
C GLY A 571 -3.79 7.40 15.85
N ILE A 572 -3.49 7.29 14.55
CA ILE A 572 -3.63 8.42 13.63
C ILE A 572 -5.11 8.53 13.27
N SER A 573 -5.87 9.21 14.13
CA SER A 573 -7.26 9.56 13.89
C SER A 573 -7.33 10.84 13.04
N VAL A 574 -7.14 10.70 11.72
CA VAL A 574 -7.52 11.77 10.78
C VAL A 574 -9.06 11.84 10.74
N LEU A 575 -9.63 12.70 11.57
CA LEU A 575 -11.07 12.91 11.66
C LEU A 575 -11.53 13.76 10.46
N TYR A 576 -11.86 13.09 9.36
CA TYR A 576 -12.31 13.75 8.13
C TYR A 576 -13.72 14.32 8.30
N TRP A 577 -13.85 15.57 8.75
CA TRP A 577 -15.16 16.19 8.94
C TRP A 577 -15.82 16.51 7.58
N GLN A 578 -16.97 15.91 7.31
CA GLN A 578 -17.69 16.12 6.05
C GLN A 578 -18.33 17.50 6.01
N ARG A 579 -17.79 18.36 5.13
CA ARG A 579 -18.26 19.69 4.76
C ARG A 579 -19.77 19.71 4.41
N ARG A 580 -20.65 19.94 5.40
CA ARG A 580 -22.06 20.29 5.17
C ARG A 580 -22.15 21.79 4.90
N ARG A 581 -22.34 22.17 3.62
CA ARG A 581 -22.95 23.46 3.31
C ARG A 581 -24.41 23.40 3.74
N GLN A 582 -24.80 24.25 4.69
CA GLN A 582 -26.18 24.71 4.76
C GLN A 582 -26.26 26.01 3.96
N ASP A 583 -26.63 25.90 2.69
CA ASP A 583 -27.04 27.06 1.92
C ASP A 583 -28.40 27.52 2.49
N SER A 584 -28.42 28.59 3.30
CA SER A 584 -29.66 29.20 3.78
C SER A 584 -30.22 30.15 2.71
N LYS A 585 -31.53 30.07 2.49
CA LYS A 585 -32.31 31.01 1.67
C LYS A 585 -32.69 32.26 2.45
#